data_AF-A0A0B7FPA1-F1
#
_entry.id   AF-A0A0B7FPA1-F1
#
_cell.length_a   1.000
_cell.length_b   1.000
_cell.length_c   1.000
_cell.angle_alpha   90.00
_cell.angle_beta   90.00
_cell.angle_gamma   90.00
#
_symmetry.space_group_name_H-M   'P 1'
#
loop_
_entity.id
_entity.type
_entity.pdbx_description
1 polymer ?
#
loop_
_entity_poly.entity_id
_entity_poly.type
_entity_poly.pdbx_seq_one_letter_code
_entity_poly.pdbx_strand_id
1 'polypeptide(L)'
;MATGCNAAVAVPPHKRSDTETTSTIEISGWRLTSTSLPISNGAEIDACQAEVGINLPEMFFGNNSLVLEWFGPDSDVGTPPTRPDSEENVNDIDIEPDRQPLWRYEFRAQDALKCVHRGPSEPGDGCVKVGYSEAWLKSRTGPAAESPMPEMVEVKPYDWTYTPLYPGHTSLPNNMDNGGFVAANPENPQHAIPIAELQRPDPILFYAEIPLYEDELHDNGLSILTIRIRVMPGSLFILFRFTLRVDDVLFRNFDTRIYHSFVRNPPVVVRDIRGWETSYKTLRSLLPNPEDLSPLTDPQWIARMLASLPESSTMDKSSRRSTGWRGLGTRIEVLDLNKLNKMDGELSSGINALRLDENKFEPV
;
A
#
# COMPACT_ATOMS: atom_id res chain seq x y z
N MET A 1 41.30 -16.28 -11.11
CA MET A 1 40.81 -15.57 -12.31
C MET A 1 39.61 -16.34 -12.85
N ALA A 2 38.41 -15.95 -12.45
CA ALA A 2 37.17 -16.31 -13.11
C ALA A 2 36.39 -15.00 -13.25
N THR A 3 36.54 -14.40 -14.42
CA THR A 3 35.82 -13.22 -14.90
C THR A 3 34.34 -13.58 -15.02
N GLY A 4 33.58 -13.37 -13.95
CA GLY A 4 32.13 -13.26 -14.03
C GLY A 4 31.78 -11.90 -14.62
N CYS A 5 31.77 -11.80 -15.95
CA CYS A 5 31.14 -10.69 -16.64
C CYS A 5 29.65 -10.67 -16.23
N ASN A 6 29.28 -9.77 -15.32
CA ASN A 6 27.88 -9.41 -15.11
C ASN A 6 27.39 -8.86 -16.46
N ALA A 7 26.71 -9.70 -17.24
CA ALA A 7 26.03 -9.24 -18.44
C ALA A 7 25.08 -8.12 -18.00
N ALA A 8 25.24 -6.94 -18.60
CA ALA A 8 24.36 -5.81 -18.32
C ALA A 8 22.92 -6.25 -18.61
N VAL A 9 22.03 -6.08 -17.63
CA VAL A 9 20.62 -6.41 -17.82
C VAL A 9 20.07 -5.53 -18.94
N ALA A 10 19.51 -6.16 -19.98
CA ALA A 10 18.91 -5.43 -21.08
C ALA A 10 17.76 -4.57 -20.56
N VAL A 11 17.85 -3.25 -20.80
CA VAL A 11 16.81 -2.30 -20.40
C VAL A 11 15.72 -2.35 -21.47
N PRO A 12 14.47 -2.72 -21.12
CA PRO A 12 13.38 -2.71 -22.09
C PRO A 12 13.05 -1.27 -22.50
N PRO A 13 12.44 -1.08 -23.68
CA PRO A 13 11.85 0.19 -24.04
C PRO A 13 10.90 0.68 -22.94
N HIS A 14 10.96 1.97 -22.67
CA HIS A 14 10.09 2.62 -21.70
C HIS A 14 10.00 4.10 -22.04
N LYS A 15 8.89 4.72 -21.63
CA LYS A 15 8.68 6.17 -21.72
C LYS A 15 8.57 6.73 -20.32
N ARG A 16 9.22 7.86 -20.07
CA ARG A 16 9.12 8.59 -18.81
C ARG A 16 8.60 9.99 -19.08
N SER A 17 7.66 10.43 -18.27
CA SER A 17 7.12 11.79 -18.31
C SER A 17 6.98 12.32 -16.89
N ASP A 18 7.68 13.41 -16.62
CA ASP A 18 7.66 14.07 -15.34
C ASP A 18 7.08 15.47 -15.50
N THR A 19 6.18 15.84 -14.60
CA THR A 19 5.67 17.20 -14.39
C THR A 19 6.16 17.71 -13.03
N GLU A 20 5.69 18.87 -12.59
CA GLU A 20 6.04 19.41 -11.27
C GLU A 20 5.53 18.53 -10.11
N THR A 21 4.37 17.90 -10.27
CA THR A 21 3.68 17.16 -9.20
C THR A 21 3.49 15.68 -9.49
N THR A 22 3.69 15.26 -10.74
CA THR A 22 3.50 13.87 -11.17
C THR A 22 4.73 13.34 -11.89
N SER A 23 5.05 12.07 -11.65
CA SER A 23 6.08 11.34 -12.39
C SER A 23 5.50 10.03 -12.87
N THR A 24 5.65 9.75 -14.16
CA THR A 24 5.04 8.58 -14.81
C THR A 24 6.08 7.80 -15.58
N ILE A 25 6.02 6.48 -15.48
CA ILE A 25 6.76 5.55 -16.34
C ILE A 25 5.80 4.58 -17.03
N GLU A 26 5.98 4.42 -18.33
CA GLU A 26 5.31 3.42 -19.16
C GLU A 26 6.32 2.35 -19.59
N ILE A 27 6.06 1.09 -19.26
CA ILE A 27 6.99 -0.03 -19.48
C ILE A 27 6.24 -1.36 -19.50
N SER A 28 6.50 -2.19 -20.50
CA SER A 28 5.98 -3.57 -20.56
C SER A 28 4.46 -3.69 -20.32
N GLY A 29 3.64 -2.82 -20.91
CA GLY A 29 2.17 -2.82 -20.75
C GLY A 29 1.66 -2.17 -19.45
N TRP A 30 2.55 -1.62 -18.62
CA TRP A 30 2.23 -0.86 -17.42
C TRP A 30 2.36 0.64 -17.65
N ARG A 31 1.46 1.42 -17.03
CA ARG A 31 1.67 2.84 -16.70
C ARG A 31 1.66 2.98 -15.18
N LEU A 32 2.71 3.56 -14.63
CA LEU A 32 2.88 3.75 -13.20
C LEU A 32 3.02 5.25 -12.94
N THR A 33 2.08 5.82 -12.20
CA THR A 33 1.98 7.26 -11.96
C THR A 33 2.09 7.53 -10.47
N SER A 34 3.15 8.25 -10.06
CA SER A 34 3.27 8.80 -8.71
C SER A 34 2.87 10.27 -8.72
N THR A 35 2.07 10.67 -7.73
CA THR A 35 1.63 12.04 -7.52
C THR A 35 2.06 12.50 -6.14
N SER A 36 2.80 13.60 -6.08
CA SER A 36 3.32 14.20 -4.85
C SER A 36 3.05 15.72 -4.84
N LEU A 37 2.20 16.14 -3.92
CA LEU A 37 1.80 17.52 -3.66
C LEU A 37 2.09 17.88 -2.19
N PRO A 38 2.06 19.18 -1.84
CA PRO A 38 2.13 19.63 -0.45
C PRO A 38 0.99 19.08 0.43
N ILE A 39 1.12 19.31 1.74
CA ILE A 39 0.08 19.03 2.73
C ILE A 39 -1.22 19.72 2.30
N SER A 40 -2.34 19.02 2.49
CA SER A 40 -3.67 19.51 2.15
C SER A 40 -3.99 20.82 2.86
N ASN A 41 -4.66 21.73 2.16
CA ASN A 41 -5.14 22.98 2.74
C ASN A 41 -6.41 22.76 3.58
N GLY A 42 -6.85 23.79 4.31
CA GLY A 42 -8.02 23.68 5.20
C GLY A 42 -9.30 23.20 4.52
N ALA A 43 -9.59 23.63 3.28
CA ALA A 43 -10.79 23.21 2.56
C ALA A 43 -10.72 21.73 2.15
N GLU A 44 -9.54 21.26 1.74
CA GLU A 44 -9.30 19.84 1.42
C GLU A 44 -9.38 18.96 2.68
N ILE A 45 -8.83 19.45 3.80
CA ILE A 45 -8.92 18.79 5.10
C ILE A 45 -10.38 18.67 5.54
N ASP A 46 -11.16 19.76 5.48
CA ASP A 46 -12.57 19.77 5.88
C ASP A 46 -13.40 18.81 5.02
N ALA A 47 -13.18 18.81 3.69
CA ALA A 47 -13.86 17.91 2.77
C ALA A 47 -13.53 16.44 3.06
N CYS A 48 -12.24 16.13 3.24
CA CYS A 48 -11.79 14.77 3.55
C CYS A 48 -12.29 14.34 4.94
N GLN A 49 -12.25 15.20 5.94
CA GLN A 49 -12.77 14.92 7.28
C GLN A 49 -14.27 14.67 7.28
N ALA A 50 -15.04 15.37 6.44
CA ALA A 50 -16.47 15.10 6.28
C ALA A 50 -16.74 13.73 5.62
N GLU A 51 -15.92 13.33 4.65
CA GLU A 51 -16.06 12.03 3.97
C GLU A 51 -15.57 10.87 4.84
N VAL A 52 -14.40 11.02 5.47
CA VAL A 52 -13.82 9.99 6.32
C VAL A 52 -14.52 9.98 7.67
N GLY A 53 -14.92 11.09 8.27
CA GLY A 53 -15.66 11.10 9.55
C GLY A 53 -14.79 10.84 10.80
N ILE A 54 -13.48 11.06 10.70
CA ILE A 54 -12.53 11.14 11.83
C ILE A 54 -11.65 12.36 11.64
N ASN A 55 -11.04 12.88 12.71
CA ASN A 55 -10.04 13.94 12.55
C ASN A 55 -8.86 13.40 11.73
N LEU A 56 -8.25 14.26 10.91
CA LEU A 56 -7.12 13.87 10.09
C LEU A 56 -5.80 13.99 10.87
N PRO A 57 -4.77 13.21 10.46
CA PRO A 57 -3.39 13.40 10.91
C PRO A 57 -2.89 14.84 10.71
N GLU A 58 -1.99 15.30 11.58
CA GLU A 58 -1.41 16.65 11.53
C GLU A 58 -0.80 17.01 10.17
N MET A 59 -0.04 16.09 9.55
CA MET A 59 0.51 16.24 8.22
C MET A 59 -0.22 15.32 7.26
N PHE A 60 -1.33 15.78 6.68
CA PHE A 60 -2.14 15.01 5.74
C PHE A 60 -1.84 15.37 4.28
N PHE A 61 -1.38 14.40 3.49
CA PHE A 61 -1.09 14.56 2.06
C PHE A 61 -2.22 13.98 1.21
N GLY A 62 -3.40 14.60 1.24
CA GLY A 62 -4.63 14.05 0.64
C GLY A 62 -4.58 13.88 -0.89
N ASN A 63 -3.78 14.69 -1.58
CA ASN A 63 -3.63 14.66 -3.03
C ASN A 63 -2.51 13.70 -3.49
N ASN A 64 -1.76 13.11 -2.57
CA ASN A 64 -0.70 12.17 -2.90
C ASN A 64 -1.28 10.80 -3.25
N SER A 65 -0.72 10.18 -4.28
CA SER A 65 -1.17 8.86 -4.72
C SER A 65 -0.11 8.10 -5.51
N LEU A 66 -0.25 6.78 -5.52
CA LEU A 66 0.40 5.91 -6.50
C LEU A 66 -0.68 5.16 -7.25
N VAL A 67 -0.67 5.26 -8.57
CA VAL A 67 -1.61 4.60 -9.47
C VAL A 67 -0.84 3.63 -10.37
N LEU A 68 -1.32 2.38 -10.43
CA LEU A 68 -0.82 1.35 -11.32
C LEU A 68 -1.91 1.03 -12.33
N GLU A 69 -1.58 1.11 -13.61
CA GLU A 69 -2.49 0.80 -14.71
C GLU A 69 -1.88 -0.28 -15.59
N TRP A 70 -2.62 -1.36 -15.80
CA TRP A 70 -2.26 -2.48 -16.65
C TRP A 70 -3.10 -2.48 -17.92
N PHE A 71 -2.44 -2.45 -19.08
CA PHE A 71 -3.10 -2.38 -20.40
C PHE A 71 -3.07 -3.71 -21.16
N GLY A 72 -2.40 -4.72 -20.60
CA GLY A 72 -2.25 -6.03 -21.24
C GLY A 72 -0.90 -6.22 -21.92
N PRO A 73 -0.55 -7.49 -22.25
CA PRO A 73 0.74 -7.84 -22.85
C PRO A 73 0.87 -7.39 -24.31
N ASP A 74 -0.25 -7.25 -25.02
CA ASP A 74 -0.31 -6.83 -26.43
C ASP A 74 -0.46 -5.30 -26.59
N SER A 75 -0.41 -4.56 -25.48
CA SER A 75 -0.50 -3.10 -25.51
C SER A 75 0.79 -2.47 -26.04
N ASP A 76 0.62 -1.37 -26.76
CA ASP A 76 1.67 -0.47 -27.21
C ASP A 76 2.24 0.39 -26.06
N VAL A 77 1.62 0.40 -24.88
CA VAL A 77 2.11 1.12 -23.69
C VAL A 77 3.48 0.61 -23.27
N GLY A 78 4.46 1.52 -23.30
CA GLY A 78 5.87 1.20 -23.03
C GLY A 78 6.61 0.55 -24.20
N THR A 79 6.01 0.48 -25.40
CA THR A 79 6.72 0.11 -26.64
C THR A 79 7.19 1.37 -27.37
N PRO A 80 8.35 1.34 -28.05
CA PRO A 80 8.81 2.48 -28.85
C PRO A 80 8.01 2.55 -30.15
N PRO A 81 7.76 3.75 -30.72
CA PRO A 81 7.03 3.90 -31.96
C PRO A 81 7.70 3.11 -33.09
N THR A 82 6.94 2.26 -33.76
CA THR A 82 7.38 1.37 -34.84
C THR A 82 7.62 2.09 -36.17
N ARG A 83 8.34 3.23 -36.22
CA ARG A 83 9.04 3.70 -37.46
C ARG A 83 9.85 4.99 -37.27
N PRO A 84 11.07 5.09 -37.84
CA PRO A 84 11.81 6.37 -37.93
C PRO A 84 11.55 7.18 -39.22
N ASP A 85 10.85 6.66 -40.24
CA ASP A 85 10.95 7.20 -41.62
C ASP A 85 9.62 7.56 -42.31
N SER A 86 8.56 7.93 -41.58
CA SER A 86 7.41 8.59 -42.20
C SER A 86 7.32 10.02 -41.70
N GLU A 87 7.59 10.97 -42.60
CA GLU A 87 7.17 12.36 -42.44
C GLU A 87 5.64 12.37 -42.28
N GLU A 88 5.17 12.33 -41.04
CA GLU A 88 3.76 12.50 -40.75
C GLU A 88 3.43 13.98 -40.86
N ASN A 89 2.56 14.29 -41.82
CA ASN A 89 1.86 15.57 -41.90
C ASN A 89 1.24 15.87 -40.52
N VAL A 90 1.68 16.97 -39.91
CA VAL A 90 1.30 17.43 -38.56
C VAL A 90 -0.14 18.00 -38.53
N ASN A 91 -1.10 17.40 -39.23
CA ASN A 91 -2.45 17.97 -39.35
C ASN A 91 -3.62 17.02 -39.09
N ASP A 92 -3.39 15.76 -38.72
CA ASP A 92 -4.45 14.91 -38.16
C ASP A 92 -3.84 14.00 -37.07
N ILE A 93 -3.59 14.57 -35.89
CA ILE A 93 -3.46 13.74 -34.69
C ILE A 93 -4.90 13.40 -34.30
N ASP A 94 -5.43 12.32 -34.88
CA ASP A 94 -6.54 11.62 -34.26
C ASP A 94 -6.07 11.22 -32.87
N ILE A 95 -6.50 11.99 -31.86
CA ILE A 95 -6.36 11.64 -30.45
C ILE A 95 -7.16 10.36 -30.28
N GLU A 96 -6.52 9.19 -30.41
CA GLU A 96 -7.15 7.93 -30.02
C GLU A 96 -7.66 8.12 -28.58
N PRO A 97 -8.95 7.86 -28.31
CA PRO A 97 -9.49 8.02 -26.97
C PRO A 97 -8.67 7.13 -26.02
N ASP A 98 -8.21 7.72 -24.92
CA ASP A 98 -7.49 7.07 -23.82
C ASP A 98 -7.97 5.61 -23.68
N ARG A 99 -7.15 4.66 -24.15
CA ARG A 99 -7.46 3.23 -23.98
C ARG A 99 -7.63 3.00 -22.48
N GLN A 100 -8.77 2.47 -22.06
CA GLN A 100 -8.97 2.20 -20.64
C GLN A 100 -8.06 1.05 -20.19
N PRO A 101 -7.43 1.16 -19.00
CA PRO A 101 -6.65 0.06 -18.46
C PRO A 101 -7.58 -1.11 -18.10
N LEU A 102 -7.09 -2.33 -18.33
CA LEU A 102 -7.78 -3.55 -17.93
C LEU A 102 -7.82 -3.73 -16.42
N TRP A 103 -6.83 -3.15 -15.73
CA TRP A 103 -6.78 -3.13 -14.28
C TRP A 103 -6.10 -1.87 -13.78
N ARG A 104 -6.72 -1.26 -12.78
CA ARG A 104 -6.21 -0.04 -12.13
C ARG A 104 -6.20 -0.24 -10.63
N TYR A 105 -5.04 -0.03 -10.02
CA TYR A 105 -4.81 -0.21 -8.59
C TYR A 105 -4.19 1.03 -7.97
N GLU A 106 -4.70 1.44 -6.81
CA GLU A 106 -4.39 2.74 -6.24
C GLU A 106 -4.05 2.69 -4.75
N PHE A 107 -3.17 3.59 -4.35
CA PHE A 107 -2.87 3.92 -2.96
C PHE A 107 -3.14 5.39 -2.73
N ARG A 108 -4.02 5.70 -1.75
CA ARG A 108 -4.40 7.06 -1.38
C ARG A 108 -4.51 7.17 0.14
N ALA A 109 -4.18 8.33 0.68
CA ALA A 109 -4.25 8.60 2.12
C ALA A 109 -5.69 8.48 2.65
N GLN A 110 -6.66 9.01 1.90
CA GLN A 110 -8.06 9.02 2.28
C GLN A 110 -8.64 7.61 2.43
N ASP A 111 -8.39 6.71 1.47
CA ASP A 111 -8.89 5.34 1.53
C ASP A 111 -8.21 4.51 2.64
N ALA A 112 -6.95 4.84 2.96
CA ALA A 112 -6.28 4.28 4.12
C ALA A 112 -6.98 4.70 5.43
N LEU A 113 -7.34 5.98 5.56
CA LEU A 113 -8.05 6.50 6.75
C LEU A 113 -9.49 5.97 6.87
N LYS A 114 -10.16 5.64 5.76
CA LYS A 114 -11.44 4.93 5.79
C LYS A 114 -11.34 3.55 6.47
N CYS A 115 -10.16 2.93 6.43
CA CYS A 115 -9.90 1.63 7.04
C CYS A 115 -9.39 1.71 8.50
N VAL A 116 -9.33 2.91 9.09
CA VAL A 116 -9.01 3.09 10.51
C VAL A 116 -10.23 2.70 11.35
N HIS A 117 -9.99 1.99 12.46
CA HIS A 117 -11.05 1.52 13.36
C HIS A 117 -11.89 2.67 13.91
N ARG A 118 -13.20 2.45 14.02
CA ARG A 118 -14.19 3.43 14.50
C ARG A 118 -15.10 2.81 15.53
N GLY A 119 -15.61 3.65 16.41
CA GLY A 119 -16.48 3.26 17.50
C GLY A 119 -15.72 2.65 18.68
N PRO A 120 -16.45 2.04 19.62
CA PRO A 120 -15.85 1.43 20.80
C PRO A 120 -14.86 0.34 20.39
N SER A 121 -13.74 0.26 21.11
CA SER A 121 -12.73 -0.77 20.86
C SER A 121 -13.25 -2.15 21.27
N GLU A 122 -13.28 -3.08 20.32
CA GLU A 122 -13.58 -4.49 20.54
C GLU A 122 -12.29 -5.32 20.64
N PRO A 123 -12.35 -6.54 21.21
CA PRO A 123 -11.22 -7.45 21.21
C PRO A 123 -10.71 -7.72 19.79
N GLY A 124 -9.44 -7.38 19.55
CA GLY A 124 -8.76 -7.60 18.29
C GLY A 124 -8.58 -6.34 17.42
N ASP A 125 -9.19 -5.22 17.77
CA ASP A 125 -9.04 -3.99 16.97
C ASP A 125 -7.65 -3.35 17.15
N GLY A 126 -6.94 -3.73 18.19
CA GLY A 126 -5.60 -3.23 18.45
C GLY A 126 -5.56 -1.78 18.89
N CYS A 127 -6.69 -1.17 19.26
CA CYS A 127 -6.73 0.24 19.68
C CYS A 127 -5.84 0.45 20.91
N VAL A 128 -4.93 1.41 20.82
CA VAL A 128 -4.06 1.76 21.94
C VAL A 128 -4.87 2.59 22.93
N LYS A 129 -5.00 2.10 24.17
CA LYS A 129 -5.70 2.82 25.22
C LYS A 129 -4.81 3.95 25.72
N VAL A 130 -5.35 5.16 25.79
CA VAL A 130 -4.68 6.29 26.42
C VAL A 130 -4.72 6.05 27.93
N GLY A 131 -3.69 5.41 28.47
CA GLY A 131 -3.51 5.34 29.91
C GLY A 131 -3.03 6.69 30.41
N TYR A 132 -3.84 7.40 31.22
CA TYR A 132 -3.28 8.47 32.04
C TYR A 132 -2.11 7.90 32.84
N SER A 133 -0.99 8.64 32.90
CA SER A 133 0.20 8.17 33.59
C SER A 133 -0.12 7.80 35.04
N GLU A 134 0.45 6.69 35.53
CA GLU A 134 0.32 6.31 36.94
C GLU A 134 0.73 7.46 37.88
N ALA A 135 1.64 8.34 37.44
CA ALA A 135 2.07 9.53 38.19
C ALA A 135 0.96 10.59 38.30
N TRP A 136 0.17 10.81 37.23
CA TRP A 136 -0.98 11.72 37.24
C TRP A 136 -2.16 11.16 38.03
N LEU A 137 -2.39 9.85 37.95
CA LEU A 137 -3.36 9.15 38.81
C LEU A 137 -2.92 9.22 40.28
N LYS A 138 -1.67 8.88 40.60
CA LYS A 138 -1.10 8.93 41.96
C LYS A 138 -1.09 10.34 42.56
N SER A 139 -0.88 11.39 41.76
CA SER A 139 -0.91 12.78 42.26
C SER A 139 -2.31 13.25 42.64
N ARG A 140 -3.37 12.62 42.10
CA ARG A 140 -4.78 12.89 42.45
C ARG A 140 -5.42 11.85 43.36
N THR A 141 -4.78 10.72 43.64
CA THR A 141 -5.29 9.65 44.53
C THR A 141 -4.56 9.56 45.87
N GLY A 142 -3.94 10.66 46.33
CA GLY A 142 -3.41 10.74 47.69
C GLY A 142 -4.54 10.59 48.73
N PRO A 143 -4.24 10.20 49.98
CA PRO A 143 -5.22 9.93 51.04
C PRO A 143 -6.12 11.11 51.46
N ALA A 144 -6.03 12.27 50.78
CA ALA A 144 -6.85 13.46 50.97
C ALA A 144 -7.74 13.80 49.75
N ALA A 145 -7.84 12.92 48.74
CA ALA A 145 -8.65 13.17 47.55
C ALA A 145 -10.12 12.78 47.76
N GLU A 146 -11.01 13.78 47.87
CA GLU A 146 -12.46 13.60 48.03
C GLU A 146 -13.22 13.32 46.72
N SER A 147 -12.53 13.05 45.60
CA SER A 147 -13.19 12.79 44.31
C SER A 147 -13.16 11.31 43.94
N PRO A 148 -14.29 10.72 43.51
CA PRO A 148 -14.30 9.35 42.98
C PRO A 148 -13.37 9.26 41.77
N MET A 149 -12.75 8.08 41.58
CA MET A 149 -11.92 7.79 40.41
C MET A 149 -12.62 8.28 39.14
N PRO A 150 -11.97 9.07 38.27
CA PRO A 150 -12.50 9.26 36.93
C PRO A 150 -12.59 7.88 36.29
N GLU A 151 -13.80 7.49 35.90
CA GLU A 151 -14.05 6.27 35.14
C GLU A 151 -13.12 6.27 33.92
N MET A 152 -12.48 5.12 33.68
CA MET A 152 -11.42 4.98 32.68
C MET A 152 -11.84 5.53 31.32
N VAL A 153 -11.19 6.63 30.93
CA VAL A 153 -10.83 7.05 29.57
C VAL A 153 -12.04 7.25 28.64
N GLU A 154 -12.31 8.51 28.28
CA GLU A 154 -13.04 8.82 27.05
C GLU A 154 -12.38 8.06 25.90
N VAL A 155 -12.98 6.92 25.51
CA VAL A 155 -12.53 6.17 24.35
C VAL A 155 -12.81 7.11 23.18
N LYS A 156 -11.76 7.70 22.61
CA LYS A 156 -11.87 8.47 21.37
C LYS A 156 -12.71 7.64 20.39
N PRO A 157 -13.61 8.27 19.62
CA PRO A 157 -14.57 7.55 18.78
C PRO A 157 -13.92 6.79 17.61
N TYR A 158 -12.60 6.78 17.52
CA TYR A 158 -11.79 6.07 16.54
C TYR A 158 -10.40 5.76 17.11
N ASP A 159 -9.65 4.89 16.43
CA ASP A 159 -8.25 4.63 16.74
C ASP A 159 -7.38 5.85 16.42
N TRP A 160 -7.04 6.60 17.46
CA TRP A 160 -6.24 7.82 17.41
C TRP A 160 -4.80 7.61 16.95
N THR A 161 -4.35 6.37 16.81
CA THR A 161 -3.03 6.05 16.22
C THR A 161 -3.06 6.01 14.70
N TYR A 162 -4.24 6.17 14.08
CA TYR A 162 -4.45 6.12 12.63
C TYR A 162 -3.90 4.84 11.98
N THR A 163 -4.01 3.68 12.65
CA THR A 163 -3.52 2.40 12.11
C THR A 163 -4.44 1.94 10.96
N PRO A 164 -3.99 1.88 9.69
CA PRO A 164 -4.85 1.50 8.59
C PRO A 164 -4.72 -0.01 8.31
N LEU A 165 -5.84 -0.70 8.14
CA LEU A 165 -5.88 -2.06 7.58
C LEU A 165 -6.12 -2.03 6.07
N TYR A 166 -5.37 -1.17 5.37
CA TYR A 166 -5.58 -0.85 3.95
C TYR A 166 -4.43 -1.37 3.07
N PRO A 167 -4.66 -2.37 2.21
CA PRO A 167 -3.63 -2.92 1.33
C PRO A 167 -3.52 -2.22 -0.04
N GLY A 168 -4.22 -1.10 -0.26
CA GLY A 168 -4.53 -0.59 -1.59
C GLY A 168 -5.90 -1.09 -2.08
N HIS A 169 -6.42 -0.48 -3.14
CA HIS A 169 -7.70 -0.88 -3.74
C HIS A 169 -7.62 -0.92 -5.26
N THR A 170 -8.50 -1.73 -5.86
CA THR A 170 -8.72 -1.75 -7.31
C THR A 170 -9.81 -0.77 -7.64
N SER A 171 -9.54 0.19 -8.52
CA SER A 171 -10.52 1.13 -9.03
C SER A 171 -11.05 0.76 -10.41
N LEU A 172 -10.40 -0.16 -11.13
CA LEU A 172 -10.93 -0.82 -12.32
C LEU A 172 -10.45 -2.27 -12.39
N PRO A 173 -11.34 -3.24 -12.71
CA PRO A 173 -12.79 -3.09 -12.85
C PRO A 173 -13.51 -2.93 -11.50
N ASN A 174 -14.62 -2.19 -11.46
CA ASN A 174 -15.33 -1.82 -10.21
C ASN A 174 -15.96 -2.99 -9.43
N ASN A 175 -16.14 -4.16 -10.08
CA ASN A 175 -16.89 -5.29 -9.52
C ASN A 175 -16.01 -6.52 -9.25
N MET A 176 -14.73 -6.31 -9.01
CA MET A 176 -13.82 -7.40 -8.67
C MET A 176 -13.74 -7.63 -7.17
N ASP A 177 -14.17 -8.82 -6.72
CA ASP A 177 -13.96 -9.25 -5.35
C ASP A 177 -12.46 -9.23 -5.01
N ASN A 178 -12.11 -8.53 -3.93
CA ASN A 178 -10.73 -8.33 -3.47
C ASN A 178 -9.79 -7.81 -4.59
N GLY A 179 -10.29 -7.09 -5.60
CA GLY A 179 -9.47 -6.62 -6.71
C GLY A 179 -8.93 -7.72 -7.63
N GLY A 180 -9.56 -8.91 -7.61
CA GLY A 180 -9.12 -10.09 -8.37
C GLY A 180 -8.02 -10.91 -7.70
N PHE A 181 -7.54 -10.48 -6.52
CA PHE A 181 -6.54 -11.20 -5.76
C PHE A 181 -7.12 -12.45 -5.08
N VAL A 182 -6.43 -13.57 -5.25
CA VAL A 182 -6.74 -14.85 -4.59
C VAL A 182 -5.60 -15.24 -3.64
N ALA A 183 -5.89 -16.09 -2.65
CA ALA A 183 -4.86 -16.59 -1.74
C ALA A 183 -3.72 -17.30 -2.50
N ALA A 184 -2.48 -16.97 -2.16
CA ALA A 184 -1.31 -17.62 -2.73
C ALA A 184 -1.25 -19.10 -2.34
N ASN A 185 -1.04 -19.97 -3.33
CA ASN A 185 -0.55 -21.33 -3.09
C ASN A 185 0.90 -21.30 -2.55
N PRO A 186 1.18 -21.74 -1.31
CA PRO A 186 2.53 -21.75 -0.73
C PRO A 186 3.51 -22.65 -1.47
N GLU A 187 3.02 -23.67 -2.15
CA GLU A 187 3.84 -24.63 -2.92
C GLU A 187 4.26 -24.06 -4.30
N ASN A 188 3.74 -22.89 -4.70
CA ASN A 188 4.13 -22.24 -5.96
C ASN A 188 5.16 -21.13 -5.71
N PRO A 189 6.43 -21.31 -6.12
CA PRO A 189 7.47 -20.29 -5.94
C PRO A 189 7.16 -18.94 -6.62
N GLN A 190 6.33 -18.94 -7.66
CA GLN A 190 5.93 -17.71 -8.36
C GLN A 190 4.99 -16.83 -7.53
N HIS A 191 4.34 -17.40 -6.51
CA HIS A 191 3.47 -16.67 -5.59
C HIS A 191 4.22 -16.02 -4.42
N ALA A 192 5.55 -16.13 -4.39
CA ALA A 192 6.40 -15.45 -3.42
C ALA A 192 7.19 -14.32 -4.09
N ILE A 193 7.48 -13.27 -3.31
CA ILE A 193 8.35 -12.18 -3.75
C ILE A 193 9.80 -12.69 -3.76
N PRO A 194 10.50 -12.68 -4.92
CA PRO A 194 11.86 -13.15 -5.04
C PRO A 194 12.85 -12.13 -4.45
N ILE A 195 13.09 -12.17 -3.14
CA ILE A 195 13.98 -11.21 -2.46
C ILE A 195 15.38 -11.15 -3.10
N ALA A 196 15.90 -12.29 -3.56
CA ALA A 196 17.19 -12.36 -4.24
C ALA A 196 17.23 -11.54 -5.55
N GLU A 197 16.13 -11.47 -6.30
CA GLU A 197 16.04 -10.64 -7.50
C GLU A 197 16.03 -9.14 -7.14
N LEU A 198 15.31 -8.76 -6.08
CA LEU A 198 15.23 -7.37 -5.61
C LEU A 198 16.54 -6.83 -4.99
N GLN A 199 17.41 -7.73 -4.53
CA GLN A 199 18.74 -7.41 -4.00
C GLN A 199 19.81 -7.25 -5.10
N ARG A 200 19.49 -7.64 -6.35
CA ARG A 200 20.42 -7.44 -7.46
C ARG A 200 20.63 -5.94 -7.69
N PRO A 201 21.87 -5.51 -8.01
CA PRO A 201 22.17 -4.11 -8.31
C PRO A 201 21.76 -3.75 -9.74
N ASP A 202 20.52 -4.06 -10.12
CA ASP A 202 19.97 -3.69 -11.44
C ASP A 202 19.64 -2.19 -11.45
N PRO A 203 19.75 -1.49 -12.60
CA PRO A 203 19.47 -0.06 -12.67
C PRO A 203 18.01 0.24 -12.31
N ILE A 204 17.79 1.32 -11.56
CA ILE A 204 16.45 1.78 -11.22
C ILE A 204 15.99 2.72 -12.34
N LEU A 205 14.98 2.30 -13.10
CA LEU A 205 14.39 3.09 -14.19
C LEU A 205 13.42 4.15 -13.65
N PHE A 206 12.76 3.85 -12.54
CA PHE A 206 11.83 4.75 -11.85
C PHE A 206 11.87 4.51 -10.34
N TYR A 207 11.89 5.61 -9.59
CA TYR A 207 11.78 5.63 -8.14
C TYR A 207 10.88 6.78 -7.72
N ALA A 208 9.98 6.51 -6.77
CA ALA A 208 9.26 7.55 -6.06
C ALA A 208 9.07 7.15 -4.60
N GLU A 209 9.14 8.14 -3.72
CA GLU A 209 8.78 8.05 -2.30
C GLU A 209 7.69 9.06 -2.04
N ILE A 210 6.53 8.59 -1.59
CA ILE A 210 5.28 9.35 -1.58
C ILE A 210 4.72 9.27 -0.15
N PRO A 211 4.84 10.34 0.66
CA PRO A 211 4.20 10.39 1.97
C PRO A 211 2.68 10.51 1.80
N LEU A 212 1.92 9.84 2.66
CA LEU A 212 0.46 9.91 2.67
C LEU A 212 -0.07 10.64 3.91
N TYR A 213 0.46 10.30 5.09
CA TYR A 213 0.25 11.11 6.29
C TYR A 213 1.32 10.85 7.34
N GLU A 214 1.46 11.83 8.24
CA GLU A 214 2.29 11.76 9.44
C GLU A 214 1.58 12.46 10.61
N ASP A 215 1.75 11.93 11.83
CA ASP A 215 1.19 12.48 13.07
C ASP A 215 2.14 12.19 14.24
N GLU A 216 2.42 13.19 15.08
CA GLU A 216 3.27 13.06 16.27
C GLU A 216 2.51 12.61 17.51
N LEU A 217 1.23 12.25 17.37
CA LEU A 217 0.43 11.64 18.43
C LEU A 217 0.35 12.55 19.68
N HIS A 218 0.33 13.87 19.47
CA HIS A 218 0.44 14.90 20.51
C HIS A 218 1.69 14.71 21.39
N ASP A 219 2.85 14.55 20.76
CA ASP A 219 4.16 14.26 21.39
C ASP A 219 4.25 12.91 22.12
N ASN A 220 3.33 11.97 21.86
CA ASN A 220 3.34 10.63 22.49
C ASN A 220 3.84 9.52 21.56
N GLY A 221 4.38 9.87 20.40
CA GLY A 221 4.89 8.88 19.47
C GLY A 221 5.00 9.37 18.03
N LEU A 222 4.76 8.46 17.10
CA LEU A 222 4.81 8.71 15.67
C LEU A 222 3.87 7.75 14.95
N SER A 223 3.07 8.28 14.05
CA SER A 223 2.26 7.52 13.09
C SER A 223 2.60 8.00 11.69
N ILE A 224 3.23 7.16 10.86
CA ILE A 224 3.67 7.53 9.52
C ILE A 224 3.23 6.50 8.48
N LEU A 225 2.67 6.99 7.36
CA LEU A 225 2.30 6.19 6.20
C LEU A 225 2.99 6.69 4.94
N THR A 226 3.74 5.81 4.28
CA THR A 226 4.55 6.15 3.10
C THR A 226 4.51 5.03 2.05
N ILE A 227 4.58 5.42 0.78
CA ILE A 227 4.75 4.52 -0.37
C ILE A 227 6.16 4.68 -0.93
N ARG A 228 6.82 3.58 -1.24
CA ARG A 228 8.05 3.55 -2.05
C ARG A 228 7.85 2.64 -3.24
N ILE A 229 8.13 3.12 -4.44
CA ILE A 229 8.10 2.32 -5.67
C ILE A 229 9.48 2.29 -6.32
N ARG A 230 9.88 1.11 -6.81
CA ARG A 230 11.05 0.89 -7.64
C ARG A 230 10.67 0.10 -8.88
N VAL A 231 11.06 0.59 -10.05
CA VAL A 231 10.92 -0.13 -11.31
C VAL A 231 12.32 -0.44 -11.84
N MET A 232 12.55 -1.71 -12.11
CA MET A 232 13.78 -2.25 -12.68
C MET A 232 13.47 -2.83 -14.06
N PRO A 233 14.48 -3.11 -14.90
CA PRO A 233 14.26 -3.67 -16.24
C PRO A 233 13.38 -4.92 -16.31
N GLY A 234 13.44 -5.80 -15.29
CA GLY A 234 12.69 -7.07 -15.30
C GLY A 234 11.47 -7.12 -14.38
N SER A 235 11.21 -6.08 -13.59
CA SER A 235 10.15 -6.12 -12.56
C SER A 235 9.83 -4.74 -11.98
N LEU A 236 8.70 -4.65 -11.28
CA LEU A 236 8.38 -3.58 -10.35
C LEU A 236 8.27 -4.10 -8.91
N PHE A 237 8.57 -3.24 -7.94
CA PHE A 237 8.37 -3.49 -6.52
C PHE A 237 7.83 -2.24 -5.83
N ILE A 238 6.80 -2.41 -5.02
CA ILE A 238 6.18 -1.36 -4.21
C ILE A 238 6.19 -1.80 -2.76
N LEU A 239 6.53 -0.87 -1.88
CA LEU A 239 6.40 -0.97 -0.44
C LEU A 239 5.46 0.15 0.04
N PHE A 240 4.23 -0.21 0.36
CA PHE A 240 3.31 0.61 1.14
C PHE A 240 3.52 0.26 2.62
N ARG A 241 3.96 1.21 3.44
CA ARG A 241 4.31 0.96 4.84
C ARG A 241 3.66 1.97 5.76
N PHE A 242 2.99 1.45 6.76
CA PHE A 242 2.62 2.16 7.97
C PHE A 242 3.58 1.77 9.10
N THR A 243 4.11 2.76 9.81
CA THR A 243 4.92 2.56 11.02
C THR A 243 4.32 3.39 12.16
N LEU A 244 4.07 2.73 13.28
CA LEU A 244 3.55 3.30 14.50
C LEU A 244 4.54 3.07 15.63
N ARG A 245 4.85 4.14 16.35
CA ARG A 245 5.47 4.13 17.67
C ARG A 245 4.54 4.84 18.62
N VAL A 246 4.23 4.20 19.73
CA VAL A 246 3.64 4.88 20.90
C VAL A 246 4.65 4.77 22.02
N ASP A 247 5.14 5.91 22.49
CA ASP A 247 6.25 5.98 23.43
C ASP A 247 5.93 5.24 24.73
N ASP A 248 6.89 4.44 25.18
CA ASP A 248 6.80 3.51 26.30
C ASP A 248 5.67 2.45 26.24
N VAL A 249 4.92 2.38 25.13
CA VAL A 249 3.82 1.42 24.95
C VAL A 249 4.20 0.34 23.94
N LEU A 250 4.25 0.66 22.64
CA LEU A 250 4.44 -0.34 21.58
C LEU A 250 5.03 0.23 20.29
N PHE A 251 5.48 -0.69 19.44
CA PHE A 251 5.76 -0.48 18.03
C PHE A 251 4.83 -1.35 17.19
N ARG A 252 4.39 -0.85 16.05
CA ARG A 252 3.56 -1.59 15.10
C ARG A 252 3.93 -1.22 13.66
N ASN A 253 4.03 -2.22 12.79
CA ASN A 253 4.21 -2.03 11.37
C ASN A 253 3.11 -2.75 10.59
N PHE A 254 2.62 -2.11 9.53
CA PHE A 254 1.78 -2.72 8.52
C PHE A 254 2.39 -2.49 7.14
N ASP A 255 2.86 -3.55 6.51
CA ASP A 255 3.44 -3.50 5.17
C ASP A 255 2.49 -4.15 4.17
N THR A 256 2.28 -3.50 3.04
CA THR A 256 1.79 -4.15 1.82
C THR A 256 2.85 -4.03 0.73
N ARG A 257 3.33 -5.18 0.28
CA ARG A 257 4.36 -5.28 -0.75
C ARG A 257 3.75 -5.81 -2.02
N ILE A 258 3.92 -5.09 -3.13
CA ILE A 258 3.49 -5.54 -4.44
C ILE A 258 4.73 -5.81 -5.29
N TYR A 259 4.77 -6.97 -5.93
CA TYR A 259 5.81 -7.36 -6.86
C TYR A 259 5.19 -7.91 -8.13
N HIS A 260 5.75 -7.52 -9.28
CA HIS A 260 5.42 -8.13 -10.55
C HIS A 260 6.67 -8.22 -11.42
N SER A 261 6.84 -9.36 -12.09
CA SER A 261 7.93 -9.59 -13.04
C SER A 261 7.43 -9.43 -14.46
N PHE A 262 8.13 -8.63 -15.26
CA PHE A 262 7.80 -8.39 -16.67
C PHE A 262 8.19 -9.57 -17.57
N VAL A 263 8.95 -10.53 -17.05
CA VAL A 263 9.46 -11.69 -17.82
C VAL A 263 8.79 -13.01 -17.44
N ARG A 264 8.07 -13.08 -16.31
CA ARG A 264 7.41 -14.30 -15.87
C ARG A 264 6.13 -14.54 -16.68
N ASN A 265 5.90 -15.82 -17.01
CA ASN A 265 4.66 -16.29 -17.60
C ASN A 265 4.16 -17.49 -16.77
N PRO A 266 2.94 -17.46 -16.20
CA PRO A 266 1.94 -16.38 -16.31
C PRO A 266 2.36 -15.05 -15.66
N PRO A 267 1.83 -13.90 -16.14
CA PRO A 267 2.09 -12.59 -15.59
C PRO A 267 1.32 -12.42 -14.27
N VAL A 268 1.96 -12.80 -13.17
CA VAL A 268 1.38 -12.77 -11.82
C VAL A 268 1.83 -11.53 -11.06
N VAL A 269 0.89 -10.83 -10.44
CA VAL A 269 1.14 -9.80 -9.42
C VAL A 269 1.05 -10.47 -8.05
N VAL A 270 2.10 -10.35 -7.24
CA VAL A 270 2.14 -10.85 -5.86
C VAL A 270 1.91 -9.70 -4.90
N ARG A 271 0.94 -9.84 -3.99
CA ARG A 271 0.65 -8.91 -2.89
C ARG A 271 0.93 -9.60 -1.55
N ASP A 272 1.99 -9.19 -0.87
CA ASP A 272 2.41 -9.73 0.44
C ASP A 272 2.12 -8.68 1.53
N ILE A 273 1.08 -8.95 2.32
CA ILE A 273 0.58 -8.10 3.40
C ILE A 273 1.06 -8.66 4.73
N ARG A 274 1.68 -7.82 5.57
CA ARG A 274 2.20 -8.24 6.87
C ARG A 274 1.97 -7.20 7.95
N GLY A 275 1.56 -7.67 9.12
CA GLY A 275 1.50 -6.87 10.33
C GLY A 275 2.40 -7.42 11.42
N TRP A 276 3.14 -6.52 12.06
CA TRP A 276 3.96 -6.80 13.23
C TRP A 276 3.61 -5.85 14.36
N GLU A 277 3.73 -6.32 15.59
CA GLU A 277 3.60 -5.51 16.79
C GLU A 277 4.49 -6.07 17.90
N THR A 278 5.12 -5.19 18.67
CA THR A 278 5.79 -5.58 19.92
C THR A 278 5.74 -4.46 20.92
N SER A 279 5.96 -4.78 22.20
CA SER A 279 6.04 -3.74 23.22
C SER A 279 7.29 -2.88 23.08
N TYR A 280 7.17 -1.61 23.47
CA TYR A 280 8.27 -0.65 23.39
C TYR A 280 9.53 -1.16 24.12
N LYS A 281 9.32 -1.70 25.32
CA LYS A 281 10.38 -2.31 26.14
C LYS A 281 11.15 -3.42 25.42
N THR A 282 10.46 -4.24 24.63
CA THR A 282 11.10 -5.35 23.90
C THR A 282 12.04 -4.80 22.83
N LEU A 283 11.58 -3.87 22.00
CA LEU A 283 12.41 -3.30 20.93
C LEU A 283 13.58 -2.48 21.50
N ARG A 284 13.33 -1.70 22.56
CA ARG A 284 14.38 -0.96 23.30
C ARG A 284 15.47 -1.88 23.84
N SER A 285 15.12 -3.08 24.31
CA SER A 285 16.12 -4.05 24.82
C SER A 285 17.05 -4.62 23.75
N LEU A 286 16.75 -4.39 22.47
CA LEU A 286 17.54 -4.85 21.33
C LEU A 286 18.44 -3.75 20.75
N LEU A 287 18.45 -2.57 21.36
CA LEU A 287 19.33 -1.48 20.94
C LEU A 287 20.80 -1.90 21.08
N PRO A 288 21.65 -1.61 20.08
CA PRO A 288 23.09 -1.84 20.19
C PRO A 288 23.71 -1.04 21.35
N ASN A 289 23.19 0.17 21.60
CA ASN A 289 23.54 1.02 22.72
C ASN A 289 22.26 1.46 23.45
N PRO A 290 22.02 1.04 24.70
CA PRO A 290 20.81 1.39 25.46
C PRO A 290 20.60 2.88 25.72
N GLU A 291 21.66 3.69 25.66
CA GLU A 291 21.61 5.14 25.86
C GLU A 291 21.27 5.90 24.56
N ASP A 292 21.44 5.27 23.39
CA ASP A 292 21.11 5.84 22.10
C ASP A 292 19.73 5.38 21.63
N LEU A 293 18.73 6.24 21.83
CA LEU A 293 17.35 5.97 21.45
C LEU A 293 17.04 6.34 19.99
N SER A 294 17.99 6.92 19.24
CA SER A 294 17.76 7.32 17.85
C SER A 294 17.27 6.18 16.93
N PRO A 295 17.65 4.90 17.11
CA PRO A 295 17.09 3.84 16.27
C PRO A 295 15.59 3.61 16.50
N LEU A 296 15.06 3.94 17.69
CA LEU A 296 13.63 3.86 18.00
C LEU A 296 12.80 4.95 17.30
N THR A 297 13.45 5.89 16.63
CA THR A 297 12.79 6.94 15.83
C THR A 297 12.94 6.72 14.34
N ASP A 298 13.71 5.71 13.89
CA ASP A 298 13.92 5.39 12.48
C ASP A 298 12.92 4.32 12.01
N PRO A 299 11.94 4.65 11.15
CA PRO A 299 10.96 3.69 10.64
C PRO A 299 11.58 2.48 9.93
N GLN A 300 12.71 2.67 9.24
CA GLN A 300 13.38 1.58 8.54
C GLN A 300 14.07 0.63 9.51
N TRP A 301 14.69 1.15 10.56
CA TRP A 301 15.27 0.33 11.63
C TRP A 301 14.17 -0.45 12.37
N ILE A 302 13.08 0.22 12.76
CA ILE A 302 11.94 -0.41 13.46
C ILE A 302 11.38 -1.56 12.62
N ALA A 303 11.07 -1.31 11.35
CA ALA A 303 10.53 -2.32 10.44
C ALA A 303 11.45 -3.53 10.31
N ARG A 304 12.75 -3.29 10.15
CA ARG A 304 13.75 -4.37 10.05
C ARG A 304 13.81 -5.21 11.32
N MET A 305 13.80 -4.56 12.49
CA MET A 305 13.86 -5.27 13.77
C MET A 305 12.60 -6.10 13.99
N LEU A 306 11.42 -5.53 13.75
CA LEU A 306 10.14 -6.26 13.85
C LEU A 306 10.10 -7.50 12.94
N ALA A 307 10.57 -7.37 11.69
CA ALA A 307 10.63 -8.47 10.74
C ALA A 307 11.70 -9.53 11.08
N SER A 308 12.72 -9.18 11.87
CA SER A 308 13.78 -10.11 12.29
C SER A 308 13.43 -10.94 13.52
N LEU A 309 12.44 -10.50 14.30
CA LEU A 309 12.01 -11.19 15.51
C LEU A 309 11.14 -12.42 15.19
N PRO A 310 11.08 -13.42 16.10
CA PRO A 310 10.24 -14.59 15.90
C PRO A 310 8.77 -14.21 15.71
N GLU A 311 8.08 -14.84 14.75
CA GLU A 311 6.66 -14.57 14.47
C GLU A 311 5.77 -14.74 15.71
N SER A 312 6.12 -15.69 16.59
CA SER A 312 5.44 -15.90 17.89
C SER A 312 5.51 -14.70 18.83
N SER A 313 6.42 -13.76 18.58
CA SER A 313 6.65 -12.57 19.41
C SER A 313 6.03 -11.32 18.81
N THR A 314 6.01 -11.23 17.47
CA THR A 314 5.61 -10.01 16.76
C THR A 314 4.33 -10.14 15.96
N MET A 315 3.84 -11.36 15.71
CA MET A 315 2.71 -11.64 14.82
C MET A 315 1.65 -12.54 15.47
N ASP A 316 1.89 -12.99 16.71
CA ASP A 316 0.95 -13.84 17.46
C ASP A 316 -0.11 -13.00 18.19
N LYS A 317 -1.35 -13.13 17.72
CA LYS A 317 -2.55 -12.49 18.29
C LYS A 317 -2.89 -12.98 19.69
N SER A 318 -2.43 -14.18 20.08
CA SER A 318 -2.72 -14.80 21.37
C SER A 318 -1.73 -14.43 22.48
N SER A 319 -0.64 -13.76 22.11
CA SER A 319 0.38 -13.31 23.06
C SER A 319 -0.23 -12.32 24.06
N ARG A 320 0.05 -12.51 25.36
CA ARG A 320 -0.31 -11.54 26.41
C ARG A 320 0.30 -10.15 26.22
N ARG A 321 1.28 -10.03 25.32
CA ARG A 321 1.95 -8.78 24.96
C ARG A 321 1.42 -8.17 23.66
N SER A 322 0.47 -8.83 23.00
CA SER A 322 -0.22 -8.33 21.83
C SER A 322 -1.50 -7.61 22.25
N THR A 323 -1.85 -6.58 21.49
CA THR A 323 -3.16 -5.92 21.54
C THR A 323 -4.27 -6.77 20.90
N GLY A 324 -3.93 -7.94 20.35
CA GLY A 324 -4.82 -8.80 19.57
C GLY A 324 -5.07 -8.28 18.15
N TRP A 325 -4.36 -7.23 17.73
CA TRP A 325 -4.59 -6.51 16.47
C TRP A 325 -4.78 -7.46 15.28
N ARG A 326 -5.93 -7.35 14.62
CA ARG A 326 -6.34 -8.22 13.49
C ARG A 326 -5.36 -8.19 12.32
N GLY A 327 -4.62 -7.08 12.15
CA GLY A 327 -3.59 -6.91 11.14
C GLY A 327 -2.35 -7.77 11.32
N LEU A 328 -2.14 -8.39 12.49
CA LEU A 328 -1.01 -9.28 12.75
C LEU A 328 -1.03 -10.53 11.87
N GLY A 329 0.16 -10.94 11.45
CA GLY A 329 0.36 -12.13 10.61
C GLY A 329 0.76 -11.79 9.19
N THR A 330 0.86 -12.84 8.37
CA THR A 330 1.24 -12.75 6.96
C THR A 330 0.07 -13.22 6.11
N ARG A 331 -0.29 -12.45 5.09
CA ARG A 331 -1.23 -12.85 4.03
C ARG A 331 -0.60 -12.57 2.68
N ILE A 332 -0.39 -13.63 1.90
CA ILE A 332 0.12 -13.53 0.54
C ILE A 332 -1.01 -13.85 -0.42
N GLU A 333 -1.20 -12.96 -1.39
CA GLU A 333 -2.23 -13.06 -2.40
C GLU A 333 -1.62 -12.83 -3.78
N VAL A 334 -2.27 -13.36 -4.81
CA VAL A 334 -1.81 -13.27 -6.19
C VAL A 334 -2.95 -12.91 -7.12
N LEU A 335 -2.62 -12.13 -8.15
CA LEU A 335 -3.50 -11.82 -9.27
C LEU A 335 -2.81 -12.29 -10.56
N ASP A 336 -3.47 -13.17 -11.30
CA ASP A 336 -3.03 -13.60 -12.63
C ASP A 336 -3.62 -12.65 -13.67
N LEU A 337 -2.78 -11.80 -14.27
CA LEU A 337 -3.23 -10.74 -15.18
C LEU A 337 -3.86 -11.31 -16.47
N ASN A 338 -3.55 -12.56 -16.84
CA ASN A 338 -4.20 -13.20 -17.99
C ASN A 338 -5.70 -13.43 -17.78
N LYS A 339 -6.17 -13.45 -16.52
CA LYS A 339 -7.59 -13.60 -16.20
C LYS A 339 -8.38 -12.31 -16.42
N LEU A 340 -7.72 -11.15 -16.44
CA LEU A 340 -8.36 -9.86 -16.70
C LEU A 340 -8.86 -9.78 -18.14
N ASN A 341 -8.05 -10.22 -19.12
CA ASN A 341 -8.41 -10.23 -20.54
C ASN A 341 -9.64 -11.11 -20.85
N LYS A 342 -9.87 -12.16 -20.05
CA LYS A 342 -10.96 -13.13 -20.29
C LYS A 342 -12.32 -12.61 -19.85
N MET A 343 -12.37 -11.67 -18.91
CA MET A 343 -13.63 -11.15 -18.38
C MET A 343 -14.37 -10.25 -19.39
N ASP A 344 -13.66 -9.48 -20.21
CA ASP A 344 -14.28 -8.70 -21.31
C ASP A 344 -14.84 -9.59 -22.44
N GLY A 345 -14.25 -10.78 -22.64
CA GLY A 345 -14.72 -11.77 -23.61
C GLY A 345 -16.09 -12.36 -23.27
N GLU A 346 -16.37 -12.60 -21.98
CA GLU A 346 -17.66 -13.13 -21.55
C GLU A 346 -18.78 -12.08 -21.61
N LEU A 347 -18.51 -10.83 -21.23
CA LEU A 347 -19.46 -9.71 -21.36
C LEU A 347 -19.81 -9.38 -22.82
N SER A 348 -18.83 -9.40 -23.73
CA SER A 348 -19.07 -9.17 -25.16
C SER A 348 -19.81 -10.32 -25.85
N SER A 349 -19.60 -11.57 -25.41
CA SER A 349 -20.31 -12.74 -25.94
C SER A 349 -21.80 -12.76 -25.54
N GLY A 350 -22.14 -12.29 -24.32
CA GLY A 350 -23.51 -12.21 -23.83
C GLY A 350 -24.36 -11.14 -24.53
N ILE A 351 -23.75 -10.01 -24.92
CA ILE A 351 -24.44 -8.94 -25.67
C ILE A 351 -24.72 -9.36 -27.12
N ASN A 352 -23.83 -10.15 -27.73
CA ASN A 352 -24.05 -10.69 -29.07
C ASN A 352 -25.08 -11.83 -29.10
N ALA A 353 -25.25 -12.58 -28.01
CA ALA A 353 -26.28 -13.62 -27.90
C ALA A 353 -27.72 -13.05 -27.78
N LEU A 354 -27.88 -11.80 -27.30
CA LEU A 354 -29.18 -11.14 -27.18
C LEU A 354 -29.62 -10.35 -28.44
N ARG A 355 -28.76 -10.27 -29.47
CA ARG A 355 -29.04 -9.53 -30.72
C ARG A 355 -29.45 -10.41 -31.91
N LEU A 356 -29.67 -11.70 -31.71
CA LEU A 356 -29.91 -12.67 -32.80
C LEU A 356 -31.32 -13.25 -32.89
N ASP A 357 -32.34 -12.64 -32.27
CA ASP A 357 -33.73 -13.15 -32.31
C ASP A 357 -34.81 -12.10 -32.68
N GLU A 358 -34.49 -11.10 -33.52
CA GLU A 358 -35.52 -10.14 -34.03
C GLU A 358 -35.80 -10.23 -35.54
N ASN A 359 -35.37 -11.28 -36.25
CA ASN A 359 -35.64 -11.44 -37.69
C ASN A 359 -36.34 -12.77 -38.06
N LYS A 360 -37.43 -13.11 -37.37
CA LYS A 360 -38.37 -14.14 -37.84
C LYS A 360 -39.81 -13.79 -37.51
N PHE A 361 -40.41 -12.86 -38.25
CA PHE A 361 -41.85 -12.90 -38.51
C PHE A 361 -42.19 -12.20 -39.83
N GLU A 362 -42.35 -13.00 -40.87
CA GLU A 362 -43.36 -12.91 -41.94
C GLU A 362 -43.29 -14.24 -42.73
N PRO A 363 -44.33 -14.73 -43.43
CA PRO A 363 -45.60 -14.08 -43.79
C PRO A 363 -46.86 -14.97 -43.60
N VAL A 364 -48.06 -14.36 -43.68
CA VAL A 364 -49.17 -14.74 -44.62
C VAL A 364 -49.96 -13.49 -44.96
#